data_AF-A0A978RXG6-F1
#
_entry.id   AF-A0A978RXG6-F1
#
_cell.length_a   1.000
_cell.length_b   1.000
_cell.length_c   1.000
_cell.angle_alpha   90.00
_cell.angle_beta   90.00
_cell.angle_gamma   90.00
#
_symmetry.space_group_name_H-M   'P 1'
#
loop_
_entity.id
_entity.type
_entity.pdbx_description
1 polymer ?
#
loop_
_entity_poly.entity_id
_entity_poly.type
_entity_poly.pdbx_seq_one_letter_code
_entity_poly.pdbx_strand_id
1 'polypeptide(L)'
;MDLEELLKWTDDRVVANTGQHLDSLQKSILSAILNNHNYEEVAKTHHVTYDHVKKQAWKLWHILSDILGEEVKKSNVRSVLENQGISNISHLGEPVQIVSNINGYINICRGNPPSPSPPDSPHNENRSPRIDLRDAPTPAIFYSRTDELTTLKQWILESNTSLITLLGLTGTGKTALAVQLVQQIQAEFDFIIWRSLATAPSLPTLQTNLIEFLSGSQ
;
A
#
# COMPACT_ATOMS: atom_id res chain seq x y z
N MET A 1 -9.34 -6.85 0.98
CA MET A 1 -10.46 -7.17 0.09
C MET A 1 -10.18 -8.54 -0.47
N ASP A 2 -11.11 -9.48 -0.31
CA ASP A 2 -10.98 -10.83 -0.89
C ASP A 2 -11.20 -10.78 -2.42
N LEU A 3 -10.83 -11.84 -3.14
CA LEU A 3 -10.92 -11.91 -4.60
C LEU A 3 -12.35 -11.69 -5.11
N GLU A 4 -13.35 -12.29 -4.46
CA GLU A 4 -14.75 -12.13 -4.87
C GLU A 4 -15.23 -10.68 -4.70
N GLU A 5 -14.82 -10.03 -3.62
CA GLU A 5 -15.10 -8.61 -3.38
C GLU A 5 -14.41 -7.73 -4.42
N LEU A 6 -13.16 -8.02 -4.78
CA LEU A 6 -12.40 -7.29 -5.80
C LEU A 6 -13.02 -7.44 -7.20
N LEU A 7 -13.48 -8.64 -7.55
CA LEU A 7 -14.18 -8.91 -8.80
C LEU A 7 -15.51 -8.16 -8.87
N LYS A 8 -16.31 -8.21 -7.79
CA LYS A 8 -17.59 -7.50 -7.72
C LYS A 8 -17.38 -5.98 -7.81
N TRP A 9 -16.45 -5.45 -7.02
CA TRP A 9 -16.10 -4.03 -7.04
C TRP A 9 -15.66 -3.55 -8.43
N THR A 10 -14.88 -4.37 -9.14
CA THR A 10 -14.43 -4.05 -10.51
C THR A 10 -15.61 -4.04 -11.49
N ASP A 11 -16.51 -5.02 -11.41
CA ASP A 11 -17.70 -5.08 -12.26
C ASP A 11 -18.63 -3.88 -12.03
N ASP A 12 -18.86 -3.51 -10.77
CA ASP A 12 -19.68 -2.35 -10.40
C ASP A 12 -19.12 -1.04 -10.98
N ARG A 13 -17.78 -0.89 -10.98
CA ARG A 13 -17.10 0.25 -11.61
C ARG A 13 -17.24 0.29 -13.13
N VAL A 14 -17.15 -0.88 -13.77
CA VAL A 14 -17.35 -0.99 -15.22
C VAL A 14 -18.78 -0.63 -15.59
N VAL A 15 -19.77 -1.08 -14.81
CA VAL A 15 -21.18 -0.71 -15.01
C VAL A 15 -21.40 0.79 -14.83
N ALA A 16 -20.82 1.39 -13.80
CA ALA A 16 -20.99 2.82 -13.54
C ALA A 16 -20.47 3.71 -14.69
N ASN A 17 -19.40 3.29 -15.38
CA ASN A 17 -18.78 4.06 -16.46
C ASN A 17 -19.28 3.68 -17.87
N THR A 18 -19.63 2.42 -18.10
CA THR A 18 -19.97 1.91 -19.44
C THR A 18 -21.45 1.57 -19.60
N GLY A 19 -22.19 1.48 -18.50
CA GLY A 19 -23.57 0.98 -18.46
C GLY A 19 -23.71 -0.52 -18.70
N GLN A 20 -22.61 -1.25 -18.88
CA GLN A 20 -22.59 -2.69 -19.16
C GLN A 20 -21.75 -3.44 -18.13
N HIS A 21 -22.18 -4.65 -17.79
CA HIS A 21 -21.37 -5.57 -16.98
C HIS A 21 -20.25 -6.18 -17.82
N LEU A 22 -19.18 -6.60 -17.14
CA LEU A 22 -18.21 -7.50 -17.73
C LEU A 22 -18.90 -8.78 -18.18
N ASP A 23 -18.62 -9.21 -19.41
CA ASP A 23 -19.14 -10.48 -19.91
C ASP A 23 -18.52 -11.68 -19.17
N SER A 24 -19.09 -12.86 -19.35
CA SER A 24 -18.65 -14.07 -18.65
C SER A 24 -17.19 -14.43 -18.94
N LEU A 25 -16.70 -14.14 -20.15
CA LEU A 25 -15.32 -14.42 -20.53
C LEU A 25 -14.37 -13.38 -19.95
N GLN A 26 -14.74 -12.10 -19.92
CA GLN A 26 -13.99 -11.03 -19.26
C GLN A 26 -13.87 -11.26 -17.75
N LYS A 27 -14.96 -11.69 -17.09
CA LYS A 27 -14.95 -12.08 -15.66
C LYS A 27 -14.00 -13.23 -15.39
N SER A 28 -14.02 -14.27 -16.23
CA SER A 28 -13.10 -15.39 -16.11
C SER A 28 -11.65 -15.02 -16.37
N ILE A 29 -11.39 -14.16 -17.35
CA ILE A 29 -10.04 -13.62 -17.61
C ILE A 29 -9.52 -12.88 -16.39
N LEU A 30 -10.33 -11.97 -15.82
CA LEU A 30 -9.94 -11.18 -14.66
C LEU A 30 -9.66 -12.08 -13.45
N SER A 31 -10.59 -12.99 -13.14
CA SER A 31 -10.43 -13.97 -12.05
C SER A 31 -9.19 -14.84 -12.22
N ALA A 32 -8.93 -15.32 -13.44
CA ALA A 32 -7.75 -16.12 -13.74
C ALA A 32 -6.45 -15.34 -13.47
N ILE A 33 -6.34 -14.12 -13.98
CA ILE A 33 -5.12 -13.31 -13.79
C ILE A 33 -4.90 -12.95 -12.32
N LEU A 34 -5.96 -12.63 -11.57
CA LEU A 34 -5.86 -12.34 -10.15
C LEU A 34 -5.43 -13.57 -9.33
N ASN A 35 -5.78 -14.78 -9.79
CA ASN A 35 -5.32 -16.06 -9.23
C ASN A 35 -3.99 -16.58 -9.80
N ASN A 36 -3.25 -15.78 -10.58
CA ASN A 36 -2.02 -16.18 -11.26
C ASN A 36 -2.17 -17.30 -12.31
N HIS A 37 -3.37 -17.54 -12.81
CA HIS A 37 -3.64 -18.41 -13.96
C HIS A 37 -3.36 -17.71 -15.29
N ASN A 38 -3.22 -18.47 -16.37
CA ASN A 38 -2.87 -17.95 -17.70
C ASN A 38 -4.06 -18.00 -18.70
N TYR A 39 -3.88 -17.39 -19.87
CA TYR A 39 -4.93 -17.36 -20.90
C TYR A 39 -5.20 -18.72 -21.56
N GLU A 40 -4.25 -19.65 -21.52
CA GLU A 40 -4.43 -20.99 -22.08
C GLU A 40 -5.40 -21.81 -21.23
N GLU A 41 -5.33 -21.65 -19.91
CA GLU A 41 -6.27 -22.26 -18.97
C GLU A 41 -7.68 -21.70 -19.16
N VAL A 42 -7.82 -20.39 -19.32
CA VAL A 42 -9.11 -19.75 -19.63
C VAL A 42 -9.68 -20.25 -20.97
N ALA A 43 -8.83 -20.35 -22.00
CA ALA A 43 -9.22 -20.85 -23.31
C ALA A 43 -9.76 -22.28 -23.25
N LYS A 44 -9.09 -23.16 -22.49
CA LYS A 44 -9.51 -24.56 -22.27
C LYS A 44 -10.85 -24.62 -21.54
N THR A 45 -11.00 -23.89 -20.44
CA THR A 45 -12.23 -23.90 -19.61
C THR A 45 -13.46 -23.40 -20.36
N HIS A 46 -13.29 -22.40 -21.23
CA HIS A 46 -14.40 -21.82 -22.00
C HIS A 46 -14.56 -22.41 -23.40
N HIS A 47 -13.74 -23.39 -23.79
CA HIS A 47 -13.69 -23.97 -25.14
C HIS A 47 -13.56 -22.91 -26.26
N VAL A 48 -12.81 -21.84 -26.01
CA VAL A 48 -12.53 -20.77 -26.97
C VAL A 48 -11.07 -20.78 -27.39
N THR A 49 -10.75 -20.15 -28.51
CA THR A 49 -9.35 -20.05 -28.96
C THR A 49 -8.56 -19.10 -28.06
N TYR A 50 -7.27 -19.41 -27.87
CA TYR A 50 -6.34 -18.55 -27.14
C TYR A 50 -6.31 -17.11 -27.69
N ASP A 51 -6.37 -16.95 -29.01
CA ASP A 51 -6.41 -15.63 -29.65
C ASP A 51 -7.69 -14.86 -29.33
N HIS A 52 -8.83 -15.55 -29.21
CA HIS A 52 -10.06 -14.93 -28.76
C HIS A 52 -9.93 -14.42 -27.30
N VAL A 53 -9.34 -15.23 -26.41
CA VAL A 53 -9.05 -14.81 -25.03
C VAL A 53 -8.13 -13.60 -24.99
N LYS A 54 -7.04 -13.60 -25.77
CA LYS A 54 -6.14 -12.44 -25.86
C LYS A 54 -6.84 -11.18 -26.34
N LYS A 55 -7.70 -11.30 -27.36
CA LYS A 55 -8.48 -10.18 -27.89
C LYS A 55 -9.42 -9.60 -26.83
N GLN A 56 -10.09 -10.45 -26.05
CA GLN A 56 -10.98 -10.01 -24.98
C GLN A 56 -10.21 -9.44 -23.79
N ALA A 57 -9.06 -10.02 -23.45
CA ALA A 57 -8.20 -9.48 -22.41
C ALA A 57 -7.66 -8.09 -22.77
N TRP A 58 -7.25 -7.87 -24.02
CA TRP A 58 -6.82 -6.55 -24.49
C TRP A 58 -7.92 -5.50 -24.34
N LYS A 59 -9.16 -5.83 -24.74
CA LYS A 59 -10.31 -4.94 -24.54
C LYS A 59 -10.56 -4.65 -23.06
N LEU A 60 -10.49 -5.68 -22.21
CA LEU A 60 -10.65 -5.54 -20.77
C LEU A 60 -9.62 -4.58 -20.17
N TRP A 61 -8.34 -4.72 -20.54
CA TRP A 61 -7.28 -3.83 -20.06
C TRP A 61 -7.49 -2.38 -20.51
N HIS A 62 -8.00 -2.17 -21.73
CA HIS A 62 -8.34 -0.83 -22.20
C HIS A 62 -9.47 -0.21 -21.37
N ILE A 63 -10.58 -0.97 -21.17
CA ILE A 63 -11.72 -0.52 -20.37
C ILE A 63 -11.26 -0.15 -18.95
N LEU A 64 -10.46 -1.01 -18.32
CA LEU A 64 -9.96 -0.74 -16.97
C LEU A 64 -8.99 0.45 -16.94
N SER A 65 -8.18 0.64 -17.98
CA SER A 65 -7.29 1.81 -18.05
C SER A 65 -8.09 3.11 -18.12
N ASP A 66 -9.13 3.14 -18.95
CA ASP A 66 -10.00 4.31 -19.13
C ASP A 66 -10.75 4.64 -17.84
N ILE A 67 -11.23 3.62 -17.10
CA ILE A 67 -11.99 3.80 -15.87
C ILE A 67 -11.09 4.25 -14.71
N LEU A 68 -9.90 3.67 -14.59
CA LEU A 68 -9.03 3.88 -13.44
C LEU A 68 -8.08 5.07 -13.62
N GLY A 69 -7.96 5.60 -14.84
CA GLY A 69 -7.08 6.73 -15.15
C GLY A 69 -5.58 6.36 -15.08
N GLU A 70 -5.24 5.07 -15.08
CA GLU A 70 -3.89 4.54 -15.05
C GLU A 70 -3.75 3.42 -16.11
N GLU A 71 -2.57 3.26 -16.70
CA GLU A 71 -2.33 2.21 -17.68
C GLU A 71 -2.41 0.81 -17.04
N VAL A 72 -3.44 0.02 -17.42
CA VAL A 72 -3.65 -1.34 -16.95
C VAL A 72 -3.10 -2.36 -17.95
N LYS A 73 -2.34 -3.33 -17.43
CA LYS A 73 -1.72 -4.45 -18.14
C LYS A 73 -1.93 -5.72 -17.33
N LYS A 74 -1.77 -6.88 -17.98
CA LYS A 74 -1.79 -8.19 -17.28
C LYS A 74 -0.84 -8.25 -16.07
N SER A 75 0.33 -7.61 -16.15
CA SER A 75 1.36 -7.66 -15.11
C SER A 75 1.11 -6.75 -13.91
N ASN A 76 0.30 -5.70 -14.03
CA ASN A 76 0.04 -4.74 -12.96
C ASN A 76 -1.43 -4.69 -12.52
N VAL A 77 -2.37 -5.31 -13.25
CA VAL A 77 -3.81 -5.21 -12.97
C VAL A 77 -4.16 -5.57 -11.53
N ARG A 78 -3.51 -6.58 -10.95
CA ARG A 78 -3.70 -6.95 -9.55
C ARG A 78 -3.37 -5.79 -8.62
N SER A 79 -2.17 -5.23 -8.76
CA SER A 79 -1.73 -4.10 -7.95
C SER A 79 -2.59 -2.85 -8.17
N VAL A 80 -2.95 -2.54 -9.42
CA VAL A 80 -3.79 -1.38 -9.74
C VAL A 80 -5.17 -1.51 -9.11
N LEU A 81 -5.82 -2.68 -9.25
CA LEU A 81 -7.14 -2.92 -8.67
C LEU A 81 -7.12 -3.01 -7.14
N GLU A 82 -6.10 -3.63 -6.54
CA GLU A 82 -5.95 -3.66 -5.08
C GLU A 82 -5.75 -2.23 -4.53
N ASN A 83 -4.91 -1.42 -5.18
CA ASN A 83 -4.71 -0.03 -4.80
C ASN A 83 -5.99 0.80 -4.92
N GLN A 84 -6.74 0.65 -6.03
CA GLN A 84 -7.99 1.39 -6.27
C GLN A 84 -9.15 0.90 -5.38
N GLY A 85 -9.21 -0.40 -5.09
CA GLY A 85 -10.16 -0.97 -4.14
C GLY A 85 -9.91 -0.44 -2.73
N ILE A 86 -8.65 -0.38 -2.29
CA ILE A 86 -8.27 0.21 -0.99
C ILE A 86 -8.57 1.72 -0.95
N SER A 87 -8.34 2.43 -2.06
CA SER A 87 -8.66 3.86 -2.19
C SER A 87 -10.15 4.18 -2.09
N ASN A 88 -11.02 3.19 -2.37
CA ASN A 88 -12.47 3.38 -2.42
C ASN A 88 -13.23 2.72 -1.27
N ILE A 89 -12.65 1.73 -0.57
CA ILE A 89 -13.18 1.25 0.72
C ILE A 89 -13.22 2.39 1.76
N SER A 90 -12.36 3.40 1.60
CA SER A 90 -12.35 4.64 2.38
C SER A 90 -13.62 5.50 2.23
N HIS A 91 -14.52 5.18 1.29
CA HIS A 91 -15.77 5.91 1.08
C HIS A 91 -17.02 5.29 1.76
N LEU A 92 -16.93 4.10 2.38
CA LEU A 92 -18.10 3.42 2.98
C LEU A 92 -18.03 3.18 4.50
N GLY A 93 -16.97 3.64 5.19
CA GLY A 93 -16.92 3.58 6.65
C GLY A 93 -15.57 4.03 7.21
N GLU A 94 -15.58 5.21 7.83
CA GLU A 94 -14.51 5.92 8.56
C GLU A 94 -13.14 6.13 7.85
N PRO A 95 -12.53 7.33 7.94
CA PRO A 95 -11.50 7.74 6.99
C PRO A 95 -10.08 7.36 7.43
N VAL A 96 -9.36 6.67 6.54
CA VAL A 96 -7.92 6.37 6.60
C VAL A 96 -7.19 7.24 5.58
N GLN A 97 -6.09 7.90 5.96
CA GLN A 97 -5.31 8.77 5.07
C GLN A 97 -4.33 7.98 4.18
N ILE A 98 -4.43 8.16 2.87
CA ILE A 98 -3.43 7.75 1.87
C ILE A 98 -3.17 8.94 0.96
N VAL A 99 -1.90 9.34 0.80
CA VAL A 99 -1.51 10.35 -0.18
C VAL A 99 -0.97 9.67 -1.43
N SER A 100 -1.70 9.78 -2.53
CA SER A 100 -1.22 9.54 -3.89
C SER A 100 -1.17 10.87 -4.63
N ASN A 101 -0.07 11.11 -5.35
CA ASN A 101 0.25 12.40 -5.95
C ASN A 101 -0.46 12.58 -7.31
N ILE A 102 -1.81 12.61 -7.31
CA ILE A 102 -2.62 12.97 -8.49
C ILE A 102 -3.74 13.94 -8.08
N ASN A 103 -3.57 15.21 -8.46
CA ASN A 103 -4.55 16.31 -8.55
C ASN A 103 -5.96 16.11 -7.95
N GLY A 104 -6.06 16.18 -6.63
CA GLY A 104 -7.33 16.38 -5.93
C GLY A 104 -7.09 16.61 -4.44
N TYR A 105 -7.21 17.86 -3.99
CA TYR A 105 -7.07 18.22 -2.58
C TYR A 105 -8.11 17.52 -1.73
N ILE A 106 -7.70 16.63 -0.82
CA ILE A 106 -8.48 16.34 0.39
C ILE A 106 -7.52 16.13 1.57
N ASN A 107 -7.62 17.00 2.56
CA ASN A 107 -6.93 16.95 3.85
C ASN A 107 -7.91 16.42 4.91
N ILE A 108 -7.57 15.41 5.71
CA ILE A 108 -8.43 14.98 6.84
C ILE A 108 -7.63 14.67 8.10
N CYS A 109 -7.01 15.70 8.68
CA CYS A 109 -6.69 15.67 10.10
C CYS A 109 -8.00 15.72 10.89
N ARG A 110 -8.31 14.72 11.72
CA ARG A 110 -9.25 14.91 12.83
C ARG A 110 -8.45 15.13 14.10
N GLY A 111 -8.24 16.39 14.42
CA GLY A 111 -7.76 16.79 15.73
C GLY A 111 -8.78 16.39 16.78
N ASN A 112 -8.37 15.56 17.74
CA ASN A 112 -8.96 15.69 19.07
C ASN A 112 -8.54 17.08 19.60
N PRO A 113 -9.42 17.82 20.32
CA PRO A 113 -8.97 19.03 21.01
C PRO A 113 -7.82 18.66 21.96
N PRO A 114 -6.84 19.56 22.18
CA PRO A 114 -5.73 19.27 23.06
C PRO A 114 -6.26 18.96 24.46
N SER A 115 -6.05 17.73 24.92
CA SER A 115 -6.11 17.47 26.36
C SER A 115 -5.01 18.31 27.01
N PRO A 116 -5.26 18.93 28.19
CA PRO A 116 -4.28 19.82 28.81
C PRO A 116 -2.98 19.05 29.09
N SER A 117 -1.90 19.57 28.54
CA SER A 117 -0.54 19.09 28.74
C SER A 117 -0.19 19.04 30.22
N PRO A 118 0.44 17.95 30.73
CA PRO A 118 1.08 17.95 32.03
C PRO A 118 2.16 19.04 32.08
N PRO A 119 2.46 19.60 33.27
CA PRO A 119 3.34 20.75 33.40
C PRO A 119 4.76 20.40 32.93
N ASP A 120 5.37 21.39 32.28
CA ASP A 120 6.76 21.42 31.83
C ASP A 120 7.69 20.67 32.80
N SER A 121 8.30 19.60 32.30
CA SER A 121 9.47 19.00 32.94
C SER A 121 10.74 19.46 32.22
N PRO A 122 11.82 19.75 32.96
CA PRO A 122 13.01 20.39 32.45
C PRO A 122 13.75 19.48 31.46
N HIS A 123 14.45 20.11 30.51
CA HIS A 123 15.32 19.51 29.51
C HIS A 123 16.01 18.21 29.93
N ASN A 124 16.04 17.22 29.04
CA ASN A 124 17.01 16.12 29.15
C ASN A 124 17.83 16.02 27.87
N GLU A 125 19.06 16.51 27.99
CA GLU A 125 20.16 16.32 27.06
C GLU A 125 20.48 14.80 26.91
N ASN A 126 20.84 14.37 25.69
CA ASN A 126 21.46 13.07 25.38
C ASN A 126 20.66 11.78 25.70
N ARG A 127 19.42 11.64 25.22
CA ARG A 127 18.85 10.29 25.01
C ARG A 127 19.08 9.87 23.57
N SER A 128 20.02 8.95 23.38
CA SER A 128 20.15 8.25 22.10
C SER A 128 18.86 7.48 21.84
N PRO A 129 18.30 7.55 20.62
CA PRO A 129 17.11 6.80 20.25
C PRO A 129 17.34 5.32 20.49
N ARG A 130 16.37 4.61 21.07
CA ARG A 130 16.43 3.15 21.14
C ARG A 130 15.99 2.59 19.81
N ILE A 131 16.91 1.93 19.12
CA ILE A 131 16.74 1.52 17.73
C ILE A 131 16.88 0.00 17.63
N ASP A 132 15.87 -0.66 17.06
CA ASP A 132 15.91 -2.07 16.69
C ASP A 132 15.68 -2.23 15.20
N LEU A 133 16.79 -2.29 14.45
CA LEU A 133 16.84 -2.48 13.00
C LEU A 133 17.34 -3.88 12.61
N ARG A 134 17.21 -4.88 13.49
CA ARG A 134 17.77 -6.24 13.25
C ARG A 134 17.27 -6.88 11.94
N ASP A 135 16.05 -6.56 11.55
CA ASP A 135 15.38 -7.07 10.37
C ASP A 135 15.51 -6.13 9.15
N ALA A 136 16.11 -4.95 9.34
CA ALA A 136 16.28 -3.98 8.27
C ALA A 136 17.43 -4.41 7.35
N PRO A 137 17.28 -4.33 6.02
CA PRO A 137 18.38 -4.62 5.11
C PRO A 137 19.50 -3.59 5.31
N THR A 138 20.74 -4.00 5.02
CA THR A 138 21.88 -3.09 5.11
C THR A 138 21.69 -1.90 4.16
N PRO A 139 22.12 -0.69 4.57
CA PRO A 139 22.04 0.49 3.72
C PRO A 139 22.87 0.26 2.46
N ALA A 140 22.20 0.14 1.31
CA ALA A 140 22.84 0.07 0.00
C ALA A 140 23.09 1.47 -0.55
N ILE A 141 23.88 1.56 -1.62
CA ILE A 141 24.05 2.81 -2.36
C ILE A 141 22.67 3.30 -2.83
N PHE A 142 22.29 4.49 -2.39
CA PHE A 142 20.99 5.07 -2.66
C PHE A 142 21.11 6.23 -3.63
N TYR A 143 20.34 6.18 -4.71
CA TYR A 143 20.36 7.17 -5.78
C TYR A 143 19.00 7.84 -5.90
N SER A 144 19.01 9.17 -6.07
CA SER A 144 17.92 9.98 -6.61
C SER A 144 16.50 9.55 -6.21
N ARG A 145 16.06 9.98 -5.01
CA ARG A 145 14.68 9.93 -4.49
C ARG A 145 14.45 11.04 -3.44
N THR A 146 15.05 12.20 -3.69
CA THR A 146 15.09 13.32 -2.73
C THR A 146 13.71 13.90 -2.48
N ASP A 147 12.86 13.92 -3.51
CA ASP A 147 11.52 14.47 -3.43
C ASP A 147 10.65 13.57 -2.56
N GLU A 148 10.69 12.25 -2.77
CA GLU A 148 9.95 11.29 -1.94
C GLU A 148 10.45 11.30 -0.49
N LEU A 149 11.76 11.40 -0.26
CA LEU A 149 12.31 11.55 1.09
C LEU A 149 11.83 12.84 1.76
N THR A 150 11.82 13.95 1.03
CA THR A 150 11.35 15.26 1.54
C THR A 150 9.89 15.18 1.94
N THR A 151 9.04 14.62 1.07
CA THR A 151 7.63 14.40 1.34
C THR A 151 7.42 13.52 2.59
N LEU A 152 8.16 12.42 2.71
CA LEU A 152 8.03 11.53 3.86
C LEU A 152 8.47 12.20 5.17
N LYS A 153 9.55 12.97 5.15
CA LYS A 153 9.98 13.76 6.32
C LYS A 153 8.91 14.76 6.74
N GLN A 154 8.35 15.49 5.79
CA GLN A 154 7.30 16.46 6.06
C GLN A 154 6.06 15.80 6.69
N TRP A 155 5.62 14.67 6.16
CA TRP A 155 4.46 13.96 6.71
C TRP A 155 4.70 13.45 8.13
N ILE A 156 5.90 12.94 8.39
CA ILE A 156 6.22 12.33 9.68
C ILE A 156 6.50 13.41 10.73
N LEU A 157 7.40 14.35 10.44
CA LEU A 157 7.94 15.30 11.42
C LEU A 157 7.06 16.53 11.61
N GLU A 158 6.47 17.05 10.52
CA GLU A 158 5.69 18.29 10.57
C GLU A 158 4.19 17.99 10.69
N SER A 159 3.70 17.06 9.86
CA SER A 159 2.26 16.75 9.80
C SER A 159 1.80 15.71 10.84
N ASN A 160 2.73 15.11 11.59
CA ASN A 160 2.46 14.10 12.63
C ASN A 160 1.62 12.92 12.12
N THR A 161 1.93 12.43 10.92
CA THR A 161 1.18 11.34 10.28
C THR A 161 1.46 10.01 10.95
N SER A 162 0.42 9.37 11.51
CA SER A 162 0.58 8.14 12.32
C SER A 162 0.76 6.84 11.52
N LEU A 163 0.35 6.82 10.26
CA LEU A 163 0.46 5.65 9.40
C LEU A 163 0.79 6.07 7.97
N ILE A 164 1.87 5.51 7.43
CA ILE A 164 2.30 5.75 6.05
C ILE A 164 2.53 4.39 5.39
N THR A 165 1.99 4.21 4.19
CA THR A 165 2.22 3.01 3.38
C THR A 165 3.04 3.37 2.16
N LEU A 166 4.15 2.66 1.93
CA LEU A 166 4.96 2.79 0.72
C LEU A 166 4.54 1.73 -0.30
N LEU A 167 3.97 2.18 -1.42
CA LEU A 167 3.47 1.31 -2.50
C LEU A 167 4.34 1.43 -3.77
N GLY A 168 4.25 0.42 -4.63
CA GLY A 168 5.00 0.36 -5.88
C GLY A 168 5.43 -1.06 -6.25
N LEU A 169 5.97 -1.22 -7.45
CA LEU A 169 6.38 -2.53 -7.98
C LEU A 169 7.53 -3.15 -7.16
N THR A 170 7.70 -4.46 -7.29
CA THR A 170 8.84 -5.18 -6.72
C THR A 170 10.14 -4.63 -7.29
N GLY A 171 11.15 -4.47 -6.44
CA GLY A 171 12.46 -3.95 -6.86
C GLY A 171 12.53 -2.43 -7.07
N THR A 172 11.43 -1.68 -6.94
CA THR A 172 11.44 -0.19 -7.06
C THR A 172 12.16 0.52 -5.90
N GLY A 173 12.68 -0.21 -4.91
CA GLY A 173 13.48 0.38 -3.84
C GLY A 173 12.67 0.96 -2.67
N LYS A 174 11.41 0.55 -2.48
CA LYS A 174 10.56 0.98 -1.34
C LYS A 174 11.23 0.73 0.01
N THR A 175 11.78 -0.47 0.19
CA THR A 175 12.52 -0.86 1.40
C THR A 175 13.78 -0.02 1.58
N ALA A 176 14.51 0.24 0.48
CA ALA A 176 15.70 1.09 0.51
C ALA A 176 15.36 2.54 0.89
N LEU A 177 14.26 3.09 0.36
CA LEU A 177 13.74 4.42 0.72
C LEU A 177 13.40 4.51 2.20
N ALA A 178 12.71 3.50 2.76
CA ALA A 178 12.39 3.47 4.19
C ALA A 178 13.65 3.39 5.08
N VAL A 179 14.64 2.56 4.72
CA VAL A 179 15.92 2.51 5.44
C VAL A 179 16.62 3.87 5.42
N GLN A 180 16.68 4.53 4.27
CA GLN A 180 17.30 5.85 4.13
C GLN A 180 16.56 6.93 4.90
N LEU A 181 15.23 6.87 4.93
CA LEU A 181 14.41 7.78 5.72
C LEU A 181 14.72 7.64 7.21
N VAL A 182 14.70 6.40 7.73
CA VAL A 182 14.99 6.12 9.15
C VAL A 182 16.35 6.69 9.54
N GLN A 183 17.39 6.48 8.73
CA GLN A 183 18.72 7.03 9.00
C GLN A 183 18.72 8.56 9.17
N GLN A 184 17.85 9.26 8.46
CA GLN A 184 17.78 10.72 8.45
C GLN A 184 16.89 11.32 9.53
N ILE A 185 15.91 10.56 10.03
CA ILE A 185 14.95 11.07 11.03
C ILE A 185 15.12 10.41 12.40
N GLN A 186 16.02 9.44 12.56
CA GLN A 186 16.11 8.62 13.77
C GLN A 186 16.33 9.41 15.06
N ALA A 187 16.96 10.59 14.98
CA ALA A 187 17.21 11.44 16.13
C ALA A 187 15.94 12.11 16.68
N GLU A 188 14.86 12.16 15.89
CA GLU A 188 13.60 12.80 16.25
C GLU A 188 12.64 11.87 17.02
N PHE A 189 13.05 10.62 17.29
CA PHE A 189 12.20 9.60 17.91
C PHE A 189 12.88 8.94 19.10
N ASP A 190 12.13 8.73 20.19
CA ASP A 190 12.64 7.95 21.33
C ASP A 190 12.86 6.47 20.99
N PHE A 191 12.00 5.92 20.14
CA PHE A 191 11.98 4.49 19.79
C PHE A 191 11.77 4.27 18.29
N ILE A 192 12.56 3.38 17.70
CA ILE A 192 12.42 2.95 16.31
C ILE A 192 12.49 1.44 16.24
N ILE A 193 11.50 0.83 15.58
CA ILE A 193 11.38 -0.61 15.43
C ILE A 193 11.20 -0.94 13.96
N TRP A 194 12.05 -1.83 13.45
CA TRP A 194 11.85 -2.47 12.15
C TRP A 194 11.52 -3.95 12.34
N ARG A 195 10.45 -4.41 11.70
CA ARG A 195 10.05 -5.83 11.71
C ARG A 195 9.82 -6.33 10.30
N SER A 196 10.40 -7.48 10.00
CA SER A 196 10.04 -8.21 8.79
C SER A 196 8.76 -9.01 9.03
N LEU A 197 7.76 -8.83 8.18
CA LEU A 197 6.54 -9.64 8.17
C LEU A 197 6.59 -10.73 7.10
N ALA A 198 7.74 -10.96 6.45
CA ALA A 198 7.87 -11.93 5.35
C ALA A 198 7.58 -13.37 5.78
N THR A 199 7.87 -13.72 7.04
CA THR A 199 7.60 -15.03 7.63
C THR A 199 6.23 -15.11 8.31
N ALA A 200 5.42 -14.04 8.23
CA ALA A 200 4.10 -13.92 8.84
C ALA A 200 4.09 -14.42 10.31
N PRO A 201 4.86 -13.77 11.22
CA PRO A 201 4.85 -14.16 12.63
C PRO A 201 3.42 -14.08 13.18
N SER A 202 3.08 -14.97 14.12
CA SER A 202 1.77 -14.92 14.76
C SER A 202 1.59 -13.58 15.50
N LEU A 203 0.35 -13.10 15.59
CA LEU A 203 0.04 -11.86 16.30
C LEU A 203 0.55 -11.88 17.76
N PRO A 204 0.36 -12.95 18.56
CA PRO A 204 0.93 -13.04 19.90
C PRO A 204 2.46 -12.91 19.90
N THR A 205 3.14 -13.56 18.95
CA THR A 205 4.60 -13.47 18.81
C THR A 205 5.03 -12.04 18.52
N LEU A 206 4.37 -11.35 17.59
CA LEU A 206 4.68 -9.96 17.26
C LEU A 206 4.44 -9.05 18.46
N GLN A 207 3.31 -9.21 19.15
CA GLN A 207 2.96 -8.43 20.33
C GLN A 207 4.00 -8.56 21.44
N THR A 208 4.40 -9.79 21.80
CA THR A 208 5.43 -10.03 22.81
C THR A 208 6.74 -9.35 22.43
N ASN A 209 7.19 -9.51 21.17
CA ASN A 209 8.42 -8.87 20.67
C ASN A 209 8.37 -7.33 20.70
N LEU A 210 7.20 -6.73 20.50
CA LEU A 210 7.02 -5.28 20.58
C LEU A 210 7.04 -4.80 22.04
N ILE A 211 6.34 -5.51 22.93
CA ILE A 211 6.29 -5.17 24.36
C ILE A 211 7.69 -5.25 24.98
N GLU A 212 8.43 -6.34 24.77
CA GLU A 212 9.80 -6.52 25.29
C GLU A 212 10.72 -5.38 24.84
N PHE A 213 10.63 -5.01 23.56
CA PHE A 213 11.40 -3.88 23.05
C PHE A 213 10.97 -2.56 23.71
N LEU A 214 9.67 -2.25 23.79
CA LEU A 214 9.20 -0.98 24.32
C LEU A 214 9.38 -0.86 25.84
N SER A 215 9.34 -1.96 26.59
CA SER A 215 9.38 -1.96 28.06
C SER A 215 10.78 -1.78 28.66
N GLY A 216 11.85 -1.92 27.88
CA GLY A 216 13.21 -1.92 28.46
C GLY A 216 13.65 -3.28 29.00
N SER A 217 12.81 -4.30 28.87
CA SER A 217 13.08 -5.64 29.33
C SER A 217 13.89 -6.38 28.26
N GLN A 218 15.21 -6.40 28.40
CA GLN A 218 16.07 -7.33 27.68
C GLN A 218 16.29 -8.59 28.52
#